data_AF-A0A8B9V4M2-F1
#
_entry.id   AF-A0A8B9V4M2-F1
#
_cell.length_a   1.000
_cell.length_b   1.000
_cell.length_c   1.000
_cell.angle_alpha   90.00
_cell.angle_beta   90.00
_cell.angle_gamma   90.00
#
_symmetry.space_group_name_H-M   'P 1'
#
loop_
_entity.id
_entity.type
_entity.pdbx_description
1 polymer ?
#
loop_
_entity_poly.entity_id
_entity_poly.type
_entity_poly.pdbx_seq_one_letter_code
_entity_poly.pdbx_strand_id
1 'polypeptide(L)'
;MQESSSRGLLKFIVMEVKWIHVLAIFFFLLSVAMTGCFLWQYSLPKLDPNPSVMEVRSEAVQMCPRYPEPVPLDHPVPILKDALEKVDMMLRQKIHSSGLPAMSAIVIYNDTVLWTGNFGKKNGSDPSSVVPNEYTIYRIASVSKIFPTIMLYKMWEEGKVTSLDDPLERYVQNFAIKNPLGRFKESEQRYTADGLIFLEKGSTPHKPSPVTLRRMASQLSGLPRKLRSTTLLWKGNTQDALALLKDDVLVADPGTRCHYSNLAFSLLAHVLADHAAEGQYQRWISENILDRLGMEDTGFDITPPIRSQMAVGFYGSQQPAPLYDLGWYRPSGQMYSTAADLAKLAMVFLGTYHRRLLEPDTVKTMLTPLFKCSTEYFANKTGTPWEINEQLGYDVIRKDGDLDGYSATFSLIPKLRLSFIVLMAGPRPQGEDIVTRTYEYLITAMETAFREAEKTLSPPPSPVPYVGYYTYSNLTFYEIKVGPGGVLVMQQFGPHVEELIPEKYRTIKLHHLEDRVFQVVFDKEFPCVLHLGSASISLETQNGQLFNFYPFDRKGLSPGFDAPGLNTYNVLRVLRKPVFYS
;
A
#
# COMPACT_ATOMS: atom_id res chain seq x y z
N MET A 1 97.84 19.62 38.50
CA MET A 1 96.72 19.78 37.56
C MET A 1 95.68 20.63 38.29
N GLN A 2 95.48 21.85 37.81
CA GLN A 2 95.20 23.05 38.61
C GLN A 2 93.72 23.22 39.01
N GLU A 3 93.58 23.70 40.24
CA GLU A 3 92.39 24.19 40.94
C GLU A 3 91.67 25.39 40.28
N SER A 4 90.44 25.61 40.76
CA SER A 4 89.87 26.91 41.14
C SER A 4 88.83 27.58 40.21
N SER A 5 87.58 27.56 40.71
CA SER A 5 86.75 28.72 41.06
C SER A 5 85.96 29.52 39.99
N SER A 6 84.73 29.86 40.42
CA SER A 6 84.08 31.18 40.32
C SER A 6 82.85 31.34 39.40
N ARG A 7 81.68 31.29 40.07
CA ARG A 7 80.52 32.20 40.03
C ARG A 7 80.32 33.17 38.85
N GLY A 8 79.07 33.18 38.36
CA GLY A 8 78.30 34.40 38.02
C GLY A 8 77.97 34.59 36.53
N LEU A 9 76.68 34.58 36.13
CA LEU A 9 75.81 35.77 36.05
C LEU A 9 74.50 35.43 35.34
N LEU A 10 73.39 35.89 35.92
CA LEU A 10 72.05 35.93 35.34
C LEU A 10 72.00 36.95 34.19
N LYS A 11 71.47 36.58 33.01
CA LYS A 11 70.92 37.53 32.03
C LYS A 11 69.71 36.91 31.33
N PHE A 12 68.52 37.37 31.74
CA PHE A 12 67.32 37.34 30.92
C PHE A 12 67.55 38.20 29.68
N ILE A 13 67.28 37.64 28.49
CA ILE A 13 67.07 38.43 27.27
C ILE A 13 65.75 37.97 26.65
N VAL A 14 64.87 38.97 26.53
CA VAL A 14 63.54 38.99 25.96
C VAL A 14 63.59 38.59 24.48
N MET A 15 62.78 37.61 24.08
CA MET A 15 62.50 37.35 22.66
C MET A 15 61.45 38.36 22.19
N GLU A 16 61.88 39.31 21.35
CA GLU A 16 60.95 40.11 20.54
C GLU A 16 60.14 39.18 19.64
N VAL A 17 58.88 38.95 19.99
CA VAL A 17 57.90 38.42 19.04
C VAL A 17 57.73 39.51 17.99
N LYS A 18 58.29 39.30 16.79
CA LYS A 18 58.08 40.19 15.64
C LYS A 18 56.57 40.38 15.49
N TRP A 19 56.10 41.61 15.73
CA TRP A 19 54.71 42.03 15.63
C TRP A 19 54.00 41.51 14.37
N ILE A 20 54.76 41.28 13.31
CA ILE A 20 54.34 40.68 12.04
C ILE A 20 53.67 39.31 12.22
N HIS A 21 54.17 38.43 13.11
CA HIS A 21 53.56 37.11 13.33
C HIS A 21 52.27 37.18 14.13
N VAL A 22 52.19 38.10 15.10
CA VAL A 22 50.95 38.35 15.85
C VAL A 22 49.89 38.97 14.93
N LEU A 23 50.29 39.92 14.08
CA LEU A 23 49.41 40.49 13.05
C LEU A 23 48.91 39.41 12.07
N ALA A 24 49.80 38.53 11.59
CA ALA A 24 49.43 37.48 10.65
C ALA A 24 48.42 36.49 11.26
N ILE A 25 48.63 36.08 12.51
CA ILE A 25 47.68 35.21 13.23
C ILE A 25 46.35 35.92 13.45
N PHE A 26 46.39 37.21 13.82
CA PHE A 26 45.17 38.01 13.98
C PHE A 26 44.38 38.13 12.67
N PHE A 27 45.03 38.46 11.55
CA PHE A 27 44.37 38.55 10.25
C PHE A 27 43.88 37.20 9.73
N PHE A 28 44.57 36.10 10.04
CA PHE A 28 44.12 34.75 9.71
C PHE A 28 42.85 34.38 10.50
N LEU A 29 42.83 34.61 11.81
CA LEU A 29 41.66 34.35 12.65
C LEU A 29 40.48 35.26 12.27
N LEU A 30 40.76 36.52 11.93
CA LEU A 30 39.75 37.46 11.44
C LEU A 30 39.17 36.99 10.10
N SER A 31 40.00 36.49 9.18
CA SER A 31 39.56 35.93 7.90
C SER A 31 38.66 34.71 8.09
N VAL A 32 39.03 33.78 8.99
CA VAL A 32 38.22 32.60 9.31
C VAL A 32 36.88 33.01 9.94
N ALA A 33 36.88 33.97 10.87
CA ALA A 33 35.67 34.49 11.49
C ALA A 33 34.76 35.18 10.46
N MET A 34 35.32 36.03 9.60
CA MET A 34 34.57 36.72 8.54
C MET A 34 33.99 35.73 7.51
N THR A 35 34.73 34.67 7.17
CA THR A 35 34.24 33.61 6.28
C THR A 35 33.10 32.81 6.92
N GLY A 36 33.21 32.53 8.23
CA GLY A 36 32.13 31.92 9.02
C GLY A 36 30.88 32.79 9.07
N CYS A 37 31.03 34.11 9.29
CA CYS A 37 29.93 35.07 9.24
C CYS A 37 29.29 35.13 7.84
N PHE A 38 30.08 35.07 6.77
CA PHE A 38 29.57 35.10 5.40
C PHE A 38 28.78 33.84 5.05
N LEU A 39 29.26 32.66 5.45
CA LEU A 39 28.55 31.38 5.29
C LEU A 39 27.27 31.34 6.14
N TRP A 40 27.29 31.89 7.35
CA TRP A 40 26.10 32.04 8.18
C TRP A 40 25.09 32.99 7.54
N GLN A 41 25.53 34.16 7.06
CA GLN A 41 24.68 35.12 6.34
C GLN A 41 24.08 34.55 5.05
N TYR A 42 24.83 33.72 4.32
CA TYR A 42 24.33 33.04 3.12
C TYR A 42 23.31 31.93 3.44
N SER A 43 23.42 31.31 4.62
CA SER A 43 22.52 30.25 5.07
C SER A 43 21.27 30.76 5.78
N LEU A 44 21.18 32.06 6.07
CA LEU A 44 19.96 32.67 6.61
C LEU A 44 18.91 32.80 5.50
N PRO A 45 17.63 32.47 5.77
CA PRO A 45 16.55 32.67 4.81
C PRO A 45 16.50 34.15 4.40
N LYS A 46 16.63 34.42 3.10
CA LYS A 46 16.46 35.78 2.57
C LYS A 46 14.99 36.14 2.69
N LEU A 47 14.66 37.07 3.59
CA LEU A 47 13.37 37.74 3.63
C LEU A 47 13.24 38.60 2.37
N ASP A 48 12.25 38.30 1.53
CA ASP A 48 11.93 39.10 0.35
C ASP A 48 11.61 40.56 0.76
N PRO A 49 12.33 41.56 0.23
CA PRO A 49 12.04 42.96 0.52
C PRO A 49 11.01 43.47 -0.49
N ASN A 50 9.75 43.08 -0.31
CA ASN A 50 8.63 43.78 -0.92
C ASN A 50 7.41 43.74 0.03
N PRO A 51 7.21 44.77 0.87
CA PRO A 51 5.94 44.97 1.53
C PRO A 51 4.99 45.61 0.51
N SER A 52 3.74 45.13 0.43
CA SER A 52 2.63 45.63 -0.40
C SER A 52 2.54 45.15 -1.85
N VAL A 53 2.54 43.83 -2.05
CA VAL A 53 1.45 43.20 -2.79
C VAL A 53 1.02 42.01 -1.95
N MET A 54 -0.11 42.12 -1.24
CA MET A 54 -0.86 40.91 -0.89
C MET A 54 -1.25 40.29 -2.22
N GLU A 55 -0.40 39.42 -2.77
CA GLU A 55 -0.90 38.32 -3.56
C GLU A 55 -1.85 37.60 -2.59
N VAL A 56 -3.15 37.89 -2.76
CA VAL A 56 -4.18 36.93 -2.45
C VAL A 56 -3.81 35.72 -3.28
N ARG A 57 -2.97 34.85 -2.73
CA ARG A 57 -2.91 33.45 -3.15
C ARG A 57 -4.36 33.03 -3.02
N SER A 58 -5.08 32.94 -4.15
CA SER A 58 -6.33 32.22 -4.16
C SER A 58 -5.96 30.84 -3.65
N GLU A 59 -6.35 30.51 -2.42
CA GLU A 59 -6.20 29.15 -1.94
C GLU A 59 -6.79 28.27 -3.03
N ALA A 60 -5.95 27.38 -3.59
CA ALA A 60 -6.39 26.51 -4.67
C ALA A 60 -7.64 25.80 -4.16
N VAL A 61 -8.78 26.07 -4.80
CA VAL A 61 -10.07 25.56 -4.34
C VAL A 61 -9.98 24.05 -4.33
N GLN A 62 -10.09 23.46 -3.14
CA GLN A 62 -9.95 22.02 -3.01
C GLN A 62 -11.14 21.35 -3.67
N MET A 63 -10.86 20.49 -4.64
CA MET A 63 -11.87 19.79 -5.41
C MET A 63 -12.16 18.40 -4.86
N CYS A 64 -13.42 17.97 -5.01
CA CYS A 64 -13.99 16.75 -4.48
C CYS A 64 -14.68 15.92 -5.59
N PRO A 65 -14.76 14.58 -5.42
CA PRO A 65 -14.28 13.80 -4.27
C PRO A 65 -12.74 13.81 -4.15
N ARG A 66 -12.19 13.83 -2.93
CA ARG A 66 -10.71 13.79 -2.75
C ARG A 66 -10.11 12.49 -3.28
N TYR A 67 -10.80 11.39 -2.99
CA TYR A 67 -10.51 10.05 -3.54
C TYR A 67 -11.78 9.59 -4.27
N PRO A 68 -11.80 9.62 -5.61
CA PRO A 68 -12.99 9.21 -6.35
C PRO A 68 -13.28 7.73 -6.09
N GLU A 69 -14.57 7.41 -5.93
CA GLU A 69 -14.98 6.02 -5.77
C GLU A 69 -14.71 5.27 -7.09
N PRO A 70 -14.15 4.04 -7.02
CA PRO A 70 -13.95 3.22 -8.20
C PRO A 70 -15.28 2.93 -8.89
N VAL A 71 -15.42 3.39 -10.12
CA VAL A 71 -16.56 3.09 -11.00
C VAL A 71 -16.09 2.17 -12.14
N PRO A 72 -16.99 1.35 -12.73
CA PRO A 72 -16.68 0.64 -13.97
C PRO A 72 -16.23 1.65 -15.04
N LEU A 73 -15.12 1.35 -15.72
CA LEU A 73 -14.60 2.17 -16.82
C LEU A 73 -14.79 1.42 -18.13
N ASP A 74 -15.32 2.11 -19.14
CA ASP A 74 -15.40 1.60 -20.50
C ASP A 74 -14.02 1.64 -21.18
N HIS A 75 -13.66 0.58 -21.88
CA HIS A 75 -12.40 0.50 -22.59
C HIS A 75 -12.55 0.97 -24.06
N PRO A 76 -11.55 1.66 -24.63
CA PRO A 76 -10.27 2.07 -24.01
C PRO A 76 -10.41 3.31 -23.12
N VAL A 77 -9.56 3.41 -22.09
CA VAL A 77 -9.47 4.57 -21.19
C VAL A 77 -8.26 5.41 -21.62
N PRO A 78 -8.42 6.51 -22.40
CA PRO A 78 -7.29 7.20 -23.03
C PRO A 78 -6.24 7.70 -22.03
N ILE A 79 -6.67 8.23 -20.89
CA ILE A 79 -5.74 8.73 -19.86
C ILE A 79 -4.87 7.64 -19.24
N LEU A 80 -5.35 6.41 -19.17
CA LEU A 80 -4.54 5.28 -18.74
C LEU A 80 -3.48 4.93 -19.78
N LYS A 81 -3.77 5.10 -21.08
CA LYS A 81 -2.78 4.90 -22.13
C LYS A 81 -1.58 5.83 -21.96
N ASP A 82 -1.81 7.12 -21.73
CA ASP A 82 -0.73 8.10 -21.52
C ASP A 82 0.10 7.78 -20.27
N ALA A 83 -0.54 7.29 -19.20
CA ALA A 83 0.17 6.82 -18.01
C ALA A 83 1.04 5.59 -18.30
N LEU A 84 0.52 4.64 -19.07
CA LEU A 84 1.25 3.44 -19.47
C LEU A 84 2.43 3.76 -20.39
N GLU A 85 2.32 4.76 -21.26
CA GLU A 85 3.45 5.25 -22.07
C GLU A 85 4.56 5.84 -21.17
N LYS A 86 4.21 6.59 -20.12
CA LYS A 86 5.19 7.07 -19.12
C LYS A 86 5.86 5.91 -18.36
N VAL A 87 5.10 4.88 -18.00
CA VAL A 87 5.62 3.66 -17.37
C VAL A 87 6.61 2.96 -18.30
N ASP A 88 6.24 2.74 -19.57
CA ASP A 88 7.09 2.11 -20.58
C ASP A 88 8.41 2.88 -20.78
N MET A 89 8.33 4.21 -20.97
CA MET A 89 9.52 5.06 -21.11
C MET A 89 10.43 4.99 -19.88
N MET A 90 9.87 5.05 -18.68
CA MET A 90 10.63 4.99 -17.43
C MET A 90 11.34 3.64 -17.27
N LEU A 91 10.67 2.53 -17.58
CA LEU A 91 11.26 1.19 -17.51
C LEU A 91 12.36 0.99 -18.56
N ARG A 92 12.16 1.49 -19.79
CA ARG A 92 13.22 1.52 -20.83
C ARG A 92 14.43 2.32 -20.37
N GLN A 93 14.24 3.47 -19.74
CA GLN A 93 15.39 4.24 -19.24
C GLN A 93 16.10 3.51 -18.11
N LYS A 94 15.35 2.83 -17.25
CA LYS A 94 15.89 2.12 -16.09
C LYS A 94 16.71 0.90 -16.52
N ILE A 95 16.30 0.15 -17.54
CA ILE A 95 17.09 -0.99 -18.02
C ILE A 95 18.46 -0.56 -18.54
N HIS A 96 18.51 0.54 -19.32
CA HIS A 96 19.75 1.06 -19.88
C HIS A 96 20.68 1.65 -18.82
N SER A 97 20.16 2.46 -17.91
CA SER A 97 20.98 3.14 -16.90
C SER A 97 21.50 2.21 -15.79
N SER A 98 20.82 1.09 -15.52
CA SER A 98 21.22 0.11 -14.50
C SER A 98 22.09 -1.04 -15.02
N GLY A 99 22.25 -1.17 -16.35
CA GLY A 99 22.92 -2.33 -16.94
C GLY A 99 22.16 -3.65 -16.72
N LEU A 100 20.84 -3.58 -16.51
CA LEU A 100 20.01 -4.76 -16.33
C LEU A 100 19.89 -5.54 -17.65
N PRO A 101 20.17 -6.86 -17.66
CA PRO A 101 20.10 -7.65 -18.88
C PRO A 101 18.68 -7.79 -19.45
N ALA A 102 17.71 -8.14 -18.61
CA ALA A 102 16.34 -8.45 -19.03
C ALA A 102 15.33 -8.00 -17.98
N MET A 103 14.18 -7.54 -18.46
CA MET A 103 13.03 -7.17 -17.63
C MET A 103 11.73 -7.52 -18.37
N SER A 104 10.76 -8.08 -17.65
CA SER A 104 9.39 -8.29 -18.10
C SER A 104 8.43 -7.74 -17.06
N ALA A 105 7.49 -6.91 -17.49
CA ALA A 105 6.54 -6.24 -16.62
C ALA A 105 5.13 -6.26 -17.23
N ILE A 106 4.12 -6.29 -16.36
CA ILE A 106 2.72 -6.35 -16.77
C ILE A 106 1.86 -5.50 -15.83
N VAL A 107 0.93 -4.75 -16.42
CA VAL A 107 -0.09 -3.97 -15.71
C VAL A 107 -1.46 -4.56 -16.00
N ILE A 108 -2.21 -4.84 -14.94
CA ILE A 108 -3.53 -5.44 -15.00
C ILE A 108 -4.53 -4.47 -14.38
N TYR A 109 -5.68 -4.33 -15.03
CA TYR A 109 -6.85 -3.69 -14.47
C TYR A 109 -8.02 -4.65 -14.55
N ASN A 110 -8.65 -4.92 -13.41
CA ASN A 110 -9.73 -5.89 -13.32
C ASN A 110 -9.28 -7.29 -13.78
N ASP A 111 -9.84 -7.80 -14.88
CA ASP A 111 -9.55 -9.06 -15.56
C ASP A 111 -8.74 -8.86 -16.86
N THR A 112 -8.32 -7.63 -17.15
CA THR A 112 -7.70 -7.26 -18.42
C THR A 112 -6.25 -6.86 -18.23
N VAL A 113 -5.38 -7.40 -19.09
CA VAL A 113 -4.00 -6.93 -19.22
C VAL A 113 -4.02 -5.62 -20.00
N LEU A 114 -3.72 -4.50 -19.32
CA LEU A 114 -3.69 -3.19 -19.95
C LEU A 114 -2.41 -2.96 -20.75
N TRP A 115 -1.30 -3.57 -20.29
CA TRP A 115 0.00 -3.33 -20.86
C TRP A 115 0.99 -4.42 -20.46
N THR A 116 1.88 -4.73 -21.40
CA THR A 116 3.05 -5.59 -21.21
C THR A 116 4.29 -4.85 -21.72
N GLY A 117 5.33 -4.76 -20.89
CA GLY A 117 6.62 -4.22 -21.28
C GLY A 117 7.71 -5.24 -21.10
N ASN A 118 8.46 -5.47 -22.17
CA ASN A 118 9.56 -6.41 -22.18
C ASN A 118 10.80 -5.75 -22.77
N PHE A 119 11.90 -5.79 -22.03
CA PHE A 119 13.07 -4.97 -22.29
C PHE A 119 14.36 -5.77 -22.14
N GLY A 120 15.37 -5.38 -22.93
CA GLY A 120 16.70 -5.96 -22.86
C GLY A 120 16.84 -7.23 -23.68
N LYS A 121 17.62 -8.20 -23.19
CA LYS A 121 17.93 -9.48 -23.83
C LYS A 121 17.89 -10.61 -22.81
N LYS A 122 17.26 -11.73 -23.14
CA LYS A 122 17.19 -12.93 -22.27
C LYS A 122 18.55 -13.38 -21.76
N ASN A 123 19.59 -13.30 -22.59
CA ASN A 123 20.98 -13.50 -22.19
C ASN A 123 21.80 -12.25 -22.50
N GLY A 124 22.11 -11.47 -21.46
CA GLY A 124 22.86 -10.22 -21.59
C GLY A 124 24.28 -10.39 -22.17
N SER A 125 24.88 -11.58 -22.04
CA SER A 125 26.20 -11.88 -22.61
C SER A 125 26.17 -12.27 -24.08
N ASP A 126 24.99 -12.58 -24.64
CA ASP A 126 24.83 -12.98 -26.04
C ASP A 126 24.23 -11.83 -26.86
N PRO A 127 25.00 -11.21 -27.77
CA PRO A 127 24.49 -10.14 -28.62
C PRO A 127 23.31 -10.55 -29.50
N SER A 128 23.20 -11.83 -29.85
CA SER A 128 22.12 -12.41 -30.68
C SER A 128 20.90 -12.83 -29.87
N SER A 129 20.96 -12.74 -28.54
CA SER A 129 19.83 -13.08 -27.68
C SER A 129 18.61 -12.23 -27.98
N VAL A 130 17.45 -12.89 -28.03
CA VAL A 130 16.14 -12.26 -28.20
C VAL A 130 15.77 -11.40 -26.99
N VAL A 131 14.89 -10.42 -27.25
CA VAL A 131 14.19 -9.65 -26.21
C VAL A 131 13.31 -10.62 -25.40
N PRO A 132 13.22 -10.49 -24.06
CA PRO A 132 12.25 -11.26 -23.30
C PRO A 132 10.81 -10.93 -23.73
N ASN A 133 9.87 -11.74 -23.26
CA ASN A 133 8.43 -11.52 -23.38
C ASN A 133 7.74 -11.85 -22.04
N GLU A 134 6.43 -11.66 -21.95
CA GLU A 134 5.63 -11.90 -20.74
C GLU A 134 5.62 -13.38 -20.28
N TYR A 135 6.03 -14.29 -21.17
CA TYR A 135 6.21 -15.73 -20.94
C TYR A 135 7.67 -16.12 -20.62
N THR A 136 8.60 -15.15 -20.58
CA THR A 136 9.99 -15.43 -20.21
C THR A 136 10.05 -15.77 -18.73
N ILE A 137 10.76 -16.86 -18.40
CA ILE A 137 10.83 -17.37 -17.03
C ILE A 137 11.91 -16.63 -16.24
N TYR A 138 11.58 -16.25 -15.00
CA TYR A 138 12.49 -15.65 -14.03
C TYR A 138 12.39 -16.41 -12.71
N ARG A 139 13.46 -16.42 -11.91
CA ARG A 139 13.31 -16.78 -10.49
C ARG A 139 12.57 -15.65 -9.79
N ILE A 140 11.53 -15.98 -9.04
CA ILE A 140 10.69 -14.98 -8.34
C ILE A 140 11.09 -14.78 -6.89
N ALA A 141 12.11 -15.51 -6.42
CA ALA A 141 12.70 -15.33 -5.11
C ALA A 141 11.61 -15.30 -4.01
N SER A 142 11.64 -14.33 -3.11
CA SER A 142 10.71 -14.26 -1.97
C SER A 142 9.24 -13.98 -2.33
N VAL A 143 8.89 -13.71 -3.59
CA VAL A 143 7.49 -13.78 -4.05
C VAL A 143 6.92 -15.21 -3.86
N SER A 144 7.79 -16.23 -3.82
CA SER A 144 7.44 -17.62 -3.46
C SER A 144 6.64 -17.71 -2.15
N LYS A 145 6.81 -16.77 -1.21
CA LYS A 145 6.11 -16.74 0.08
C LYS A 145 4.59 -16.55 -0.03
N ILE A 146 4.09 -16.11 -1.18
CA ILE A 146 2.64 -16.03 -1.44
C ILE A 146 2.02 -17.43 -1.43
N PHE A 147 2.70 -18.43 -1.99
CA PHE A 147 2.20 -19.80 -2.16
C PHE A 147 1.96 -20.58 -0.85
N PRO A 148 2.88 -20.61 0.14
CA PRO A 148 2.58 -21.24 1.43
C PRO A 148 1.54 -20.45 2.24
N THR A 149 1.38 -19.14 1.97
CA THR A 149 0.25 -18.39 2.54
C THR A 149 -1.08 -18.79 1.92
N ILE A 150 -1.16 -18.94 0.59
CA ILE A 150 -2.36 -19.47 -0.06
C ILE A 150 -2.70 -20.85 0.51
N MET A 151 -1.69 -21.72 0.71
CA MET A 151 -1.88 -23.03 1.34
C MET A 151 -2.52 -22.93 2.72
N LEU A 152 -2.02 -22.04 3.58
CA LEU A 152 -2.60 -21.78 4.91
C LEU A 152 -4.08 -21.38 4.81
N TYR A 153 -4.39 -20.38 3.99
CA TYR A 153 -5.76 -19.87 3.86
C TYR A 153 -6.71 -20.89 3.23
N LYS A 154 -6.24 -21.65 2.24
CA LYS A 154 -7.00 -22.74 1.63
C LYS A 154 -7.31 -23.85 2.63
N MET A 155 -6.33 -24.24 3.44
CA MET A 155 -6.54 -25.24 4.50
C MET A 155 -7.47 -24.75 5.60
N TRP A 156 -7.49 -23.43 5.86
CA TRP A 156 -8.44 -22.82 6.78
C TRP A 156 -9.88 -22.87 6.23
N GLU A 157 -10.08 -22.56 4.95
CA GLU A 157 -11.39 -22.72 4.28
C GLU A 157 -11.88 -24.18 4.28
N GLU A 158 -10.96 -25.13 4.06
CA GLU A 158 -11.25 -26.56 4.06
C GLU A 158 -11.43 -27.15 5.48
N GLY A 159 -11.29 -26.34 6.54
CA GLY A 159 -11.40 -26.77 7.93
C GLY A 159 -10.26 -27.67 8.43
N LYS A 160 -9.21 -27.88 7.62
CA LYS A 160 -7.99 -28.63 7.99
C LYS A 160 -7.11 -27.85 8.97
N VAL A 161 -7.16 -26.53 8.88
CA VAL A 161 -6.66 -25.59 9.88
C VAL A 161 -7.87 -24.97 10.57
N THR A 162 -7.98 -25.10 11.90
CA THR A 162 -9.16 -24.62 12.63
C THR A 162 -9.17 -23.09 12.74
N SER A 163 -8.01 -22.49 12.95
CA SER A 163 -7.84 -21.04 13.02
C SER A 163 -6.48 -20.64 12.44
N LEU A 164 -6.45 -19.52 11.71
CA LEU A 164 -5.19 -18.90 11.30
C LEU A 164 -4.32 -18.52 12.51
N ASP A 165 -4.93 -18.29 13.67
CA ASP A 165 -4.24 -17.95 14.92
C ASP A 165 -3.97 -19.17 15.81
N ASP A 166 -4.14 -20.38 15.29
CA ASP A 166 -3.72 -21.59 16.00
C ASP A 166 -2.20 -21.54 16.28
N PRO A 167 -1.78 -21.98 17.48
CA PRO A 167 -0.37 -22.12 17.82
C PRO A 167 0.29 -23.21 16.95
N LEU A 168 1.54 -23.00 16.56
CA LEU A 168 2.30 -23.94 15.73
C LEU A 168 2.38 -25.33 16.38
N GLU A 169 2.48 -25.39 17.71
CA GLU A 169 2.51 -26.60 18.54
C GLU A 169 1.31 -27.53 18.30
N ARG A 170 0.19 -27.01 17.75
CA ARG A 170 -0.98 -27.81 17.40
C ARG A 170 -0.73 -28.73 16.20
N TYR A 171 0.17 -28.34 15.30
CA TYR A 171 0.40 -29.01 14.02
C TYR A 171 1.73 -29.76 13.97
N VAL A 172 2.63 -29.48 14.91
CA VAL A 172 3.94 -30.13 14.96
C VAL A 172 4.29 -30.56 16.39
N GLN A 173 4.57 -31.85 16.55
CA GLN A 173 5.04 -32.39 17.82
C GLN A 173 6.47 -31.91 18.08
N ASN A 174 6.79 -31.60 19.34
CA ASN A 174 8.12 -31.22 19.80
C ASN A 174 8.67 -29.87 19.28
N PHE A 175 7.82 -28.97 18.77
CA PHE A 175 8.24 -27.58 18.58
C PHE A 175 8.55 -26.93 19.93
N ALA A 176 9.76 -26.41 20.07
CA ALA A 176 10.17 -25.60 21.21
C ALA A 176 11.21 -24.58 20.74
N ILE A 177 11.12 -23.37 21.27
CA ILE A 177 12.09 -22.30 21.08
C ILE A 177 12.04 -21.38 22.30
N LYS A 178 13.19 -20.85 22.73
CA LYS A 178 13.27 -20.02 23.94
C LYS A 178 12.75 -18.62 23.62
N ASN A 179 11.91 -18.05 24.50
CA ASN A 179 11.45 -16.66 24.38
C ASN A 179 11.94 -15.82 25.57
N PRO A 180 13.20 -15.32 25.55
CA PRO A 180 13.70 -14.44 26.60
C PRO A 180 13.10 -13.03 26.56
N LEU A 181 12.30 -12.72 25.53
CA LEU A 181 11.73 -11.39 25.26
C LEU A 181 10.25 -11.27 25.64
N GLY A 182 9.64 -12.36 26.13
CA GLY A 182 8.26 -12.36 26.60
C GLY A 182 8.07 -11.32 27.70
N ARG A 183 7.09 -10.42 27.54
CA ARG A 183 6.84 -9.35 28.52
C ARG A 183 6.24 -9.94 29.80
N PHE A 184 6.89 -9.70 30.94
CA PHE A 184 6.23 -9.78 32.25
C PHE A 184 5.37 -8.52 32.42
N LYS A 185 4.08 -8.67 32.77
CA LYS A 185 3.31 -7.54 33.28
C LYS A 185 3.50 -7.50 34.79
N GLU A 186 3.96 -6.37 35.33
CA GLU A 186 3.58 -6.01 36.70
C GLU A 186 2.06 -5.77 36.66
N SER A 187 1.27 -6.65 37.27
CA SER A 187 -0.15 -6.37 37.47
C SER A 187 -0.30 -5.56 38.75
N GLU A 188 -0.65 -4.27 38.64
CA GLU A 188 -1.35 -3.57 39.72
C GLU A 188 -2.83 -3.96 39.64
N GLN A 189 -3.26 -4.95 40.41
CA GLN A 189 -4.68 -5.13 40.67
C GLN A 189 -5.09 -4.10 41.72
N ARG A 190 -5.89 -3.12 41.29
CA ARG A 190 -6.55 -2.16 42.18
C ARG A 190 -7.95 -2.68 42.46
N TYR A 191 -8.23 -2.99 43.71
CA TYR A 191 -9.60 -3.20 44.16
C TYR A 191 -9.89 -2.32 45.38
N THR A 192 -11.14 -1.89 45.45
CA THR A 192 -11.67 -1.04 46.53
C THR A 192 -12.60 -1.87 47.38
N ALA A 193 -12.30 -1.96 48.67
CA ALA A 193 -13.20 -2.43 49.70
C ALA A 193 -13.25 -1.37 50.82
N ASP A 194 -14.44 -1.01 51.27
CA ASP A 194 -14.68 -0.09 52.40
C ASP A 194 -13.92 1.25 52.33
N GLY A 195 -13.82 1.84 51.14
CA GLY A 195 -13.17 3.14 50.94
C GLY A 195 -11.64 3.10 50.98
N LEU A 196 -11.03 1.91 51.07
CA LEU A 196 -9.58 1.70 51.01
C LEU A 196 -9.18 1.11 49.66
N ILE A 197 -8.09 1.62 49.07
CA ILE A 197 -7.47 1.10 47.85
C ILE A 197 -6.40 0.09 48.26
N PHE A 198 -6.59 -1.16 47.87
CA PHE A 198 -5.57 -2.19 48.05
C PHE A 198 -4.73 -2.33 46.77
N LEU A 199 -3.41 -2.36 46.93
CA LEU A 199 -2.43 -2.59 45.88
C LEU A 199 -1.80 -3.96 46.10
N GLU A 200 -2.25 -4.97 45.36
CA GLU A 200 -1.53 -6.25 45.29
C GLU A 200 -0.46 -6.16 44.19
N LYS A 201 0.81 -6.11 44.61
CA LYS A 201 1.96 -6.36 43.73
C LYS A 201 2.18 -7.87 43.63
N GLY A 202 1.56 -8.49 42.64
CA GLY A 202 1.85 -9.86 42.21
C GLY A 202 2.45 -9.88 40.82
N SER A 203 3.51 -10.66 40.60
CA SER A 203 4.03 -10.98 39.28
C SER A 203 3.37 -12.26 38.78
N THR A 204 2.27 -12.15 38.03
CA THR A 204 1.73 -13.32 37.31
C THR A 204 2.56 -13.54 36.04
N PRO A 205 3.18 -14.72 35.83
CA PRO A 205 3.90 -14.98 34.60
C PRO A 205 2.93 -14.92 33.42
N HIS A 206 3.17 -14.02 32.47
CA HIS A 206 2.47 -14.10 31.20
C HIS A 206 2.95 -15.39 30.52
N LYS A 207 2.03 -16.27 30.13
CA LYS A 207 2.37 -17.34 29.19
C LYS A 207 2.93 -16.64 27.95
N PRO A 208 4.15 -16.97 27.48
CA PRO A 208 4.75 -16.29 26.33
C PRO A 208 3.79 -16.35 25.14
N SER A 209 3.73 -15.25 24.38
CA SER A 209 2.89 -15.16 23.18
C SER A 209 3.25 -16.32 22.24
N PRO A 210 2.27 -17.12 21.77
CA PRO A 210 2.58 -18.28 20.95
C PRO A 210 3.03 -17.86 19.54
N VAL A 211 3.86 -18.69 18.92
CA VAL A 211 4.10 -18.62 17.47
C VAL A 211 2.88 -19.21 16.78
N THR A 212 2.09 -18.38 16.11
CA THR A 212 0.88 -18.83 15.39
C THR A 212 1.10 -18.88 13.87
N LEU A 213 0.27 -19.63 13.15
CA LEU A 213 0.37 -19.76 11.70
C LEU A 213 0.27 -18.39 10.99
N ARG A 214 -0.69 -17.54 11.40
CA ARG A 214 -0.86 -16.17 10.88
C ARG A 214 0.39 -15.33 11.13
N ARG A 215 0.97 -15.40 12.33
CA ARG A 215 2.19 -14.65 12.69
C ARG A 215 3.40 -15.11 11.89
N MET A 216 3.50 -16.40 11.57
CA MET A 216 4.54 -16.92 10.66
C MET A 216 4.34 -16.38 9.25
N ALA A 217 3.10 -16.43 8.75
CA ALA A 217 2.74 -15.91 7.43
C ALA A 217 2.82 -14.37 7.34
N SER A 218 2.97 -13.64 8.44
CA SER A 218 2.96 -12.18 8.46
C SER A 218 4.23 -11.53 9.00
N GLN A 219 5.34 -12.26 9.11
CA GLN A 219 6.60 -11.73 9.68
C GLN A 219 6.47 -11.21 11.12
N LEU A 220 5.50 -11.72 11.89
CA LEU A 220 5.22 -11.35 13.28
C LEU A 220 5.50 -12.51 14.26
N SER A 221 6.06 -13.62 13.79
CA SER A 221 6.33 -14.81 14.61
C SER A 221 7.48 -14.63 15.60
N GLY A 222 8.34 -13.63 15.41
CA GLY A 222 9.57 -13.51 16.19
C GLY A 222 10.62 -14.59 15.89
N LEU A 223 10.37 -15.48 14.92
CA LEU A 223 11.35 -16.49 14.52
C LEU A 223 12.59 -15.83 13.88
N PRO A 224 13.80 -16.38 14.10
CA PRO A 224 15.02 -15.92 13.45
C PRO A 224 14.91 -15.88 11.92
N ARG A 225 15.80 -15.12 11.26
CA ARG A 225 15.73 -14.95 9.80
C ARG A 225 15.91 -16.28 9.05
N LYS A 226 16.79 -17.12 9.60
CA LYS A 226 17.17 -18.47 9.13
C LYS A 226 17.55 -19.31 10.35
N LEU A 227 17.69 -20.62 10.19
CA LEU A 227 18.15 -21.54 11.22
C LEU A 227 19.60 -21.20 11.59
N ARG A 228 19.89 -21.21 12.89
CA ARG A 228 21.23 -21.00 13.42
C ARG A 228 22.24 -21.97 12.79
N SER A 229 23.44 -21.48 12.50
CA SER A 229 24.55 -22.28 11.93
C SER A 229 24.26 -22.94 10.58
N THR A 230 23.22 -22.51 9.86
CA THR A 230 22.91 -22.97 8.49
C THR A 230 23.06 -21.86 7.45
N THR A 231 22.96 -22.23 6.17
CA THR A 231 22.79 -21.30 5.05
C THR A 231 21.37 -21.44 4.47
N LEU A 232 20.97 -20.53 3.59
CA LEU A 232 19.72 -20.68 2.82
C LEU A 232 19.78 -21.83 1.79
N LEU A 233 20.91 -22.53 1.68
CA LEU A 233 21.11 -23.71 0.83
C LEU A 233 21.11 -25.02 1.64
N TRP A 234 20.71 -24.96 2.92
CA TRP A 234 20.72 -26.11 3.81
C TRP A 234 19.76 -27.20 3.35
N LYS A 235 20.23 -28.45 3.33
CA LYS A 235 19.53 -29.62 2.77
C LYS A 235 19.04 -30.61 3.83
N GLY A 236 18.90 -30.18 5.08
CA GLY A 236 18.31 -31.01 6.13
C GLY A 236 16.79 -31.13 5.98
N ASN A 237 16.16 -31.80 6.94
CA ASN A 237 14.72 -32.00 6.96
C ASN A 237 14.03 -31.19 8.09
N THR A 238 12.71 -31.24 8.14
CA THR A 238 11.91 -30.51 9.13
C THR A 238 12.19 -30.95 10.57
N GLN A 239 12.51 -32.22 10.81
CA GLN A 239 12.87 -32.70 12.16
C GLN A 239 14.22 -32.14 12.62
N ASP A 240 15.21 -32.09 11.73
CA ASP A 240 16.49 -31.45 12.01
C ASP A 240 16.30 -29.94 12.30
N ALA A 241 15.41 -29.29 11.54
CA ALA A 241 15.09 -27.87 11.74
C ALA A 241 14.46 -27.64 13.12
N LEU A 242 13.48 -28.46 13.51
CA LEU A 242 12.85 -28.41 14.84
C LEU A 242 13.86 -28.68 15.95
N ALA A 243 14.79 -29.61 15.77
CA ALA A 243 15.85 -29.89 16.74
C ALA A 243 16.76 -28.67 16.94
N LEU A 244 17.17 -27.98 15.87
CA LEU A 244 17.97 -26.76 15.94
C LEU A 244 17.23 -25.61 16.66
N LEU A 245 15.90 -25.53 16.53
CA LEU A 245 15.11 -24.48 17.16
C LEU A 245 15.01 -24.61 18.68
N LYS A 246 15.14 -25.82 19.24
CA LYS A 246 15.07 -26.06 20.69
C LYS A 246 16.09 -25.25 21.48
N ASP A 247 17.26 -25.04 20.89
CA ASP A 247 18.37 -24.30 21.49
C ASP A 247 18.50 -22.86 20.97
N ASP A 248 17.57 -22.42 20.13
CA ASP A 248 17.53 -21.06 19.61
C ASP A 248 16.60 -20.15 20.44
N VAL A 249 16.62 -18.86 20.13
CA VAL A 249 15.81 -17.83 20.79
C VAL A 249 14.96 -17.07 19.78
N LEU A 250 13.74 -16.70 20.19
CA LEU A 250 12.97 -15.72 19.44
C LEU A 250 13.68 -14.37 19.45
N VAL A 251 13.70 -13.72 18.29
CA VAL A 251 14.29 -12.38 18.12
C VAL A 251 13.31 -11.27 18.51
N ALA A 252 12.03 -11.58 18.69
CA ALA A 252 11.01 -10.69 19.22
C ALA A 252 9.90 -11.53 19.88
N ASP A 253 9.20 -10.96 20.87
CA ASP A 253 7.98 -11.60 21.37
C ASP A 253 6.92 -11.62 20.24
N PRO A 254 6.27 -12.77 19.94
CA PRO A 254 5.37 -12.88 18.80
C PRO A 254 4.25 -11.83 18.81
N GLY A 255 4.05 -11.15 17.68
CA GLY A 255 3.06 -10.09 17.51
C GLY A 255 3.50 -8.69 17.95
N THR A 256 4.74 -8.52 18.46
CA THR A 256 5.18 -7.22 18.99
C THR A 256 6.06 -6.41 18.04
N ARG A 257 6.70 -7.06 17.05
CA ARG A 257 7.63 -6.42 16.11
C ARG A 257 7.66 -7.16 14.78
N CYS A 258 7.69 -6.41 13.68
CA CYS A 258 7.93 -6.95 12.35
C CYS A 258 9.38 -7.43 12.23
N HIS A 259 9.58 -8.71 11.86
CA HIS A 259 10.90 -9.27 11.65
C HIS A 259 10.87 -10.28 10.50
N TYR A 260 11.65 -10.01 9.46
CA TYR A 260 11.70 -10.85 8.27
C TYR A 260 12.35 -12.21 8.53
N SER A 261 11.62 -13.28 8.21
CA SER A 261 12.05 -14.67 8.41
C SER A 261 11.77 -15.55 7.19
N ASN A 262 12.83 -16.09 6.59
CA ASN A 262 12.72 -17.19 5.61
C ASN A 262 12.38 -18.51 6.31
N LEU A 263 12.87 -18.67 7.55
CA LEU A 263 12.58 -19.80 8.41
C LEU A 263 11.08 -19.93 8.69
N ALA A 264 10.40 -18.84 9.07
CA ALA A 264 8.97 -18.87 9.38
C ALA A 264 8.14 -19.41 8.20
N PHE A 265 8.42 -18.95 6.98
CA PHE A 265 7.69 -19.39 5.79
C PHE A 265 8.01 -20.84 5.39
N SER A 266 9.27 -21.25 5.49
CA SER A 266 9.65 -22.62 5.16
C SER A 266 9.09 -23.60 6.20
N LEU A 267 9.16 -23.26 7.48
CA LEU A 267 8.57 -24.06 8.55
C LEU A 267 7.05 -24.15 8.42
N LEU A 268 6.37 -23.02 8.14
CA LEU A 268 4.92 -22.99 7.90
C LEU A 268 4.54 -23.95 6.77
N ALA A 269 5.21 -23.84 5.62
CA ALA A 269 4.95 -24.66 4.45
C ALA A 269 5.10 -26.16 4.73
N HIS A 270 6.23 -26.56 5.35
CA HIS A 270 6.50 -27.96 5.66
C HIS A 270 5.54 -28.52 6.69
N VAL A 271 5.23 -27.77 7.76
CA VAL A 271 4.28 -28.23 8.79
C VAL A 271 2.87 -28.39 8.22
N LEU A 272 2.40 -27.46 7.38
CA LEU A 272 1.11 -27.60 6.69
C LEU A 272 1.10 -28.80 5.72
N ALA A 273 2.21 -29.03 5.01
CA ALA A 273 2.33 -30.16 4.10
C ALA A 273 2.36 -31.50 4.84
N ASP A 274 3.06 -31.59 5.96
CA ASP A 274 3.07 -32.78 6.82
C ASP A 274 1.66 -33.09 7.35
N HIS A 275 0.90 -32.05 7.72
CA HIS A 275 -0.45 -32.19 8.27
C HIS A 275 -1.51 -32.61 7.22
N ALA A 276 -1.38 -32.16 5.97
CA ALA A 276 -2.49 -32.25 5.00
C ALA A 276 -2.10 -32.66 3.57
N ALA A 277 -0.83 -33.00 3.34
CA ALA A 277 -0.30 -33.36 2.02
C ALA A 277 0.82 -34.41 2.06
N GLU A 278 0.86 -35.26 3.09
CA GLU A 278 1.88 -36.31 3.26
C GLU A 278 3.33 -35.77 3.15
N GLY A 279 3.54 -34.52 3.59
CA GLY A 279 4.84 -33.83 3.52
C GLY A 279 5.24 -33.33 2.13
N GLN A 280 4.40 -33.48 1.11
CA GLN A 280 4.73 -33.14 -0.28
C GLN A 280 4.31 -31.70 -0.65
N TYR A 281 4.97 -30.71 -0.06
CA TYR A 281 4.65 -29.29 -0.28
C TYR A 281 4.61 -28.88 -1.76
N GLN A 282 5.67 -29.14 -2.52
CA GLN A 282 5.76 -28.73 -3.93
C GLN A 282 4.65 -29.34 -4.78
N ARG A 283 4.32 -30.62 -4.54
CA ARG A 283 3.23 -31.33 -5.22
C ARG A 283 1.90 -30.68 -4.89
N TRP A 284 1.64 -30.42 -3.60
CA TRP A 284 0.41 -29.78 -3.17
C TRP A 284 0.22 -28.41 -3.85
N ILE A 285 1.28 -27.59 -3.93
CA ILE A 285 1.23 -26.29 -4.62
C ILE A 285 0.94 -26.46 -6.11
N SER A 286 1.57 -27.43 -6.78
CA SER A 286 1.30 -27.71 -8.20
C SER A 286 -0.18 -28.06 -8.41
N GLU A 287 -0.67 -29.08 -7.72
CA GLU A 287 -2.01 -29.65 -7.95
C GLU A 287 -3.15 -28.73 -7.47
N ASN A 288 -2.93 -27.97 -6.38
CA ASN A 288 -3.99 -27.19 -5.73
C ASN A 288 -3.97 -25.70 -6.08
N ILE A 289 -2.87 -25.20 -6.67
CA ILE A 289 -2.76 -23.80 -7.08
C ILE A 289 -2.40 -23.71 -8.56
N LEU A 290 -1.22 -24.20 -8.97
CA LEU A 290 -0.67 -23.91 -10.30
C LEU A 290 -1.53 -24.52 -11.41
N ASP A 291 -1.82 -25.81 -11.33
CA ASP A 291 -2.61 -26.53 -12.34
C ASP A 291 -4.04 -25.97 -12.41
N ARG A 292 -4.62 -25.65 -11.24
CA ARG A 292 -5.97 -25.05 -11.15
C ARG A 292 -6.01 -23.69 -11.82
N LEU A 293 -4.98 -22.86 -11.65
CA LEU A 293 -4.91 -21.55 -12.29
C LEU A 293 -4.34 -21.59 -13.72
N GLY A 294 -3.87 -22.76 -14.18
CA GLY A 294 -3.18 -22.89 -15.46
C GLY A 294 -1.86 -22.11 -15.50
N MET A 295 -1.12 -22.08 -14.39
CA MET A 295 0.20 -21.45 -14.28
C MET A 295 1.30 -22.44 -14.69
N GLU A 296 1.31 -22.81 -15.97
CA GLU A 296 2.14 -23.89 -16.54
C GLU A 296 3.64 -23.59 -16.53
N ASP A 297 4.02 -22.31 -16.55
CA ASP A 297 5.42 -21.85 -16.55
C ASP A 297 5.87 -21.36 -15.16
N THR A 298 5.22 -21.89 -14.11
CA THR A 298 5.51 -21.61 -12.71
C THR A 298 5.87 -22.91 -11.99
N GLY A 299 6.88 -22.89 -11.13
CA GLY A 299 7.27 -24.11 -10.42
C GLY A 299 8.52 -23.94 -9.57
N PHE A 300 9.11 -25.07 -9.16
CA PHE A 300 10.29 -25.11 -8.29
C PHE A 300 11.54 -25.68 -8.98
N ASP A 301 11.36 -26.70 -9.82
CA ASP A 301 12.47 -27.46 -10.43
C ASP A 301 12.87 -26.88 -11.78
N ILE A 302 14.11 -26.40 -11.86
CA ILE A 302 14.66 -25.83 -13.09
C ILE A 302 15.21 -26.97 -13.96
N THR A 303 14.32 -27.60 -14.74
CA THR A 303 14.66 -28.63 -15.73
C THR A 303 15.33 -28.02 -16.98
N PRO A 304 15.99 -28.81 -17.84
CA PRO A 304 16.58 -28.28 -19.08
C PRO A 304 15.58 -27.51 -19.98
N PRO A 305 14.32 -27.98 -20.17
CA PRO A 305 13.31 -27.20 -20.89
C PRO A 305 13.03 -25.84 -20.26
N ILE A 306 12.80 -25.79 -18.93
CA ILE A 306 12.58 -24.54 -18.19
C ILE A 306 13.79 -23.63 -18.33
N ARG A 307 15.00 -24.15 -18.14
CA ARG A 307 16.25 -23.38 -18.24
C ARG A 307 16.42 -22.71 -19.61
N SER A 308 15.98 -23.34 -20.70
CA SER A 308 16.05 -22.76 -22.05
C SER A 308 15.10 -21.57 -22.24
N GLN A 309 14.01 -21.53 -21.47
CA GLN A 309 13.01 -20.47 -21.51
C GLN A 309 13.31 -19.33 -20.54
N MET A 310 14.22 -19.54 -19.58
CA MET A 310 14.61 -18.52 -18.60
C MET A 310 15.41 -17.36 -19.20
N ALA A 311 15.25 -16.18 -18.61
CA ALA A 311 16.27 -15.15 -18.70
C ALA A 311 17.48 -15.55 -17.83
N VAL A 312 18.70 -15.35 -18.34
CA VAL A 312 19.95 -15.59 -17.60
C VAL A 312 20.12 -14.45 -16.60
N GLY A 313 20.15 -14.79 -15.31
CA GLY A 313 20.33 -13.82 -14.24
C GLY A 313 21.78 -13.35 -14.10
N PHE A 314 21.98 -12.08 -13.77
CA PHE A 314 23.31 -11.48 -13.58
C PHE A 314 23.43 -10.77 -12.23
N TYR A 315 24.61 -10.84 -11.63
CA TYR A 315 24.97 -9.98 -10.51
C TYR A 315 25.10 -8.51 -10.96
N GLY A 316 25.10 -7.57 -10.01
CA GLY A 316 25.41 -6.16 -10.31
C GLY A 316 26.80 -5.93 -10.90
N SER A 317 27.72 -6.90 -10.74
CA SER A 317 29.03 -6.95 -11.41
C SER A 317 28.96 -7.39 -12.88
N GLN A 318 27.78 -7.59 -13.44
CA GLN A 318 27.54 -8.08 -14.81
C GLN A 318 28.12 -9.46 -15.09
N GLN A 319 28.35 -10.26 -14.04
CA GLN A 319 28.69 -11.68 -14.17
C GLN A 319 27.42 -12.55 -14.07
N PRO A 320 27.30 -13.62 -14.86
CA PRO A 320 26.18 -14.56 -14.75
C PRO A 320 26.08 -15.13 -13.33
N ALA A 321 24.88 -15.14 -12.78
CA ALA A 321 24.61 -15.75 -11.49
C ALA A 321 24.34 -17.26 -11.64
N PRO A 322 24.85 -18.10 -10.73
CA PRO A 322 24.57 -19.53 -10.76
C PRO A 322 23.11 -19.81 -10.36
N LEU A 323 22.57 -20.88 -10.93
CA LEU A 323 21.32 -21.46 -10.46
C LEU A 323 21.64 -22.49 -9.39
N TYR A 324 20.96 -22.38 -8.24
CA TYR A 324 21.16 -23.26 -7.09
C TYR A 324 19.82 -23.57 -6.41
N ASP A 325 19.83 -24.70 -5.70
CA ASP A 325 18.70 -25.17 -4.91
C ASP A 325 18.78 -24.63 -3.47
N LEU A 326 17.70 -24.01 -3.00
CA LEU A 326 17.53 -23.54 -1.62
C LEU A 326 17.29 -24.67 -0.61
N GLY A 327 17.18 -25.93 -1.04
CA GLY A 327 17.04 -27.09 -0.17
C GLY A 327 15.78 -27.01 0.70
N TRP A 328 15.94 -27.04 2.03
CA TRP A 328 14.81 -26.93 2.94
C TRP A 328 14.09 -25.56 2.86
N TYR A 329 14.78 -24.52 2.39
CA TYR A 329 14.23 -23.17 2.26
C TYR A 329 13.41 -22.93 0.98
N ARG A 330 13.19 -23.96 0.16
CA ARG A 330 12.46 -23.83 -1.12
C ARG A 330 11.12 -23.08 -1.03
N PRO A 331 10.25 -23.32 -0.04
CA PRO A 331 8.98 -22.59 0.08
C PRO A 331 9.14 -21.07 0.25
N SER A 332 10.26 -20.63 0.79
CA SER A 332 10.51 -19.21 1.04
C SER A 332 11.11 -18.45 -0.14
N GLY A 333 11.61 -19.12 -1.19
CA GLY A 333 12.36 -18.41 -2.23
C GLY A 333 12.72 -19.13 -3.52
N GLN A 334 12.41 -20.42 -3.71
CA GLN A 334 12.98 -21.19 -4.83
C GLN A 334 12.26 -20.94 -6.16
N MET A 335 10.99 -20.55 -6.12
CA MET A 335 10.11 -20.67 -7.29
C MET A 335 10.59 -19.81 -8.46
N TYR A 336 10.26 -20.28 -9.66
CA TYR A 336 10.28 -19.52 -10.89
C TYR A 336 8.85 -19.27 -11.37
N SER A 337 8.67 -18.26 -12.21
CA SER A 337 7.38 -17.91 -12.84
C SER A 337 7.62 -17.03 -14.06
N THR A 338 6.53 -16.74 -14.78
CA THR A 338 6.43 -15.70 -15.81
C THR A 338 5.56 -14.54 -15.33
N ALA A 339 5.63 -13.39 -16.02
CA ALA A 339 4.74 -12.27 -15.75
C ALA A 339 3.28 -12.63 -16.08
N ALA A 340 3.07 -13.39 -17.16
CA ALA A 340 1.75 -13.89 -17.57
C ALA A 340 1.11 -14.82 -16.54
N ASP A 341 1.88 -15.71 -15.90
CA ASP A 341 1.34 -16.58 -14.85
C ASP A 341 1.03 -15.82 -13.56
N LEU A 342 1.93 -14.92 -13.13
CA LEU A 342 1.65 -14.09 -11.96
C LEU A 342 0.45 -13.16 -12.20
N ALA A 343 0.18 -12.75 -13.45
CA ALA A 343 -1.03 -11.99 -13.76
C ALA A 343 -2.32 -12.76 -13.46
N LYS A 344 -2.35 -14.07 -13.69
CA LYS A 344 -3.47 -14.95 -13.31
C LYS A 344 -3.70 -14.90 -11.80
N LEU A 345 -2.61 -15.00 -11.03
CA LEU A 345 -2.68 -14.91 -9.57
C LEU A 345 -3.11 -13.51 -9.08
N ALA A 346 -2.67 -12.44 -9.75
CA ALA A 346 -3.13 -11.08 -9.45
C ALA A 346 -4.63 -10.93 -9.68
N MET A 347 -5.16 -11.42 -10.80
CA MET A 347 -6.60 -11.40 -11.08
C MET A 347 -7.40 -12.21 -10.04
N VAL A 348 -6.84 -13.30 -9.49
CA VAL A 348 -7.47 -14.03 -8.37
C VAL A 348 -7.59 -13.12 -7.15
N PHE A 349 -6.53 -12.40 -6.77
CA PHE A 349 -6.56 -11.49 -5.61
C PHE A 349 -7.40 -10.24 -5.85
N LEU A 350 -7.59 -9.83 -7.10
CA LEU A 350 -8.53 -8.76 -7.48
C LEU A 350 -9.99 -9.24 -7.53
N GLY A 351 -10.24 -10.55 -7.45
CA GLY A 351 -11.58 -11.14 -7.49
C GLY A 351 -12.18 -11.23 -8.89
N THR A 352 -11.35 -11.19 -9.93
CA THR A 352 -11.77 -11.02 -11.34
C THR A 352 -11.39 -12.21 -12.22
N TYR A 353 -10.58 -13.13 -11.70
CA TYR A 353 -10.22 -14.34 -12.44
C TYR A 353 -11.38 -15.33 -12.51
N HIS A 354 -11.58 -15.94 -13.67
CA HIS A 354 -12.68 -16.89 -13.91
C HIS A 354 -12.56 -18.18 -13.08
N ARG A 355 -11.33 -18.56 -12.71
CA ARG A 355 -11.08 -19.73 -11.84
C ARG A 355 -10.90 -19.28 -10.40
N ARG A 356 -11.87 -19.62 -9.54
CA ARG A 356 -11.79 -19.32 -8.11
C ARG A 356 -10.78 -20.22 -7.41
N LEU A 357 -9.88 -19.62 -6.63
CA LEU A 357 -8.91 -20.35 -5.78
C LEU A 357 -9.28 -20.36 -4.30
N LEU A 358 -9.71 -19.19 -3.81
CA LEU A 358 -10.16 -18.89 -2.44
C LEU A 358 -11.49 -18.12 -2.55
N GLU A 359 -12.30 -18.16 -1.49
CA GLU A 359 -13.51 -17.36 -1.36
C GLU A 359 -13.19 -15.85 -1.24
N PRO A 360 -14.08 -14.95 -1.70
CA PRO A 360 -13.84 -13.51 -1.69
C PRO A 360 -13.48 -12.95 -0.30
N ASP A 361 -14.15 -13.42 0.76
CA ASP A 361 -13.87 -12.98 2.13
C ASP A 361 -12.52 -13.47 2.64
N THR A 362 -12.08 -14.65 2.19
CA THR A 362 -10.75 -15.19 2.49
C THR A 362 -9.67 -14.38 1.79
N VAL A 363 -9.85 -14.03 0.51
CA VAL A 363 -8.96 -13.13 -0.21
C VAL A 363 -8.85 -11.78 0.50
N LYS A 364 -9.98 -11.20 0.88
CA LYS A 364 -10.02 -9.93 1.64
C LYS A 364 -9.27 -10.05 2.96
N THR A 365 -9.45 -11.14 3.70
CA THR A 365 -8.72 -11.42 4.94
C THR A 365 -7.22 -11.53 4.70
N MET A 366 -6.81 -12.26 3.66
CA MET A 366 -5.39 -12.45 3.30
C MET A 366 -4.71 -11.14 2.91
N LEU A 367 -5.42 -10.23 2.23
CA LEU A 367 -4.94 -8.91 1.80
C LEU A 367 -4.96 -7.84 2.91
N THR A 368 -5.56 -8.14 4.07
CA THR A 368 -5.72 -7.15 5.14
C THR A 368 -4.39 -6.86 5.86
N PRO A 369 -3.99 -5.58 6.06
CA PRO A 369 -2.86 -5.23 6.92
C PRO A 369 -3.11 -5.68 8.37
N LEU A 370 -2.09 -6.27 9.00
CA LEU A 370 -2.20 -6.80 10.36
C LEU A 370 -1.46 -5.96 11.41
N PHE A 371 -0.35 -5.32 11.04
CA PHE A 371 0.49 -4.61 12.01
C PHE A 371 1.24 -3.45 11.35
N LYS A 372 1.37 -2.33 12.07
CA LYS A 372 2.22 -1.19 11.68
C LYS A 372 3.65 -1.44 12.13
N CYS A 373 4.60 -1.39 11.22
CA CYS A 373 6.00 -1.67 11.51
C CYS A 373 6.77 -0.40 11.90
N SER A 374 7.90 -0.56 12.57
CA SER A 374 8.84 0.53 12.81
C SER A 374 9.56 0.93 11.51
N THR A 375 10.19 2.10 11.52
CA THR A 375 10.98 2.62 10.38
C THR A 375 12.19 1.77 10.02
N GLU A 376 12.62 0.85 10.90
CA GLU A 376 13.68 -0.13 10.62
C GLU A 376 13.22 -1.26 9.69
N TYR A 377 11.91 -1.51 9.60
CA TYR A 377 11.36 -2.46 8.65
C TYR A 377 11.19 -1.79 7.29
N PHE A 378 11.37 -2.56 6.21
CA PHE A 378 11.35 -2.04 4.84
C PHE A 378 9.95 -1.66 4.31
N ALA A 379 8.90 -1.78 5.14
CA ALA A 379 7.55 -1.39 4.82
C ALA A 379 6.83 -0.80 6.06
N ASN A 380 5.82 0.04 5.84
CA ASN A 380 5.09 0.71 6.92
C ASN A 380 4.13 -0.24 7.65
N LYS A 381 3.60 -1.24 6.95
CA LYS A 381 2.68 -2.24 7.51
C LYS A 381 3.05 -3.63 6.98
N THR A 382 2.66 -4.68 7.70
CA THR A 382 2.76 -6.07 7.23
C THR A 382 1.42 -6.79 7.32
N GLY A 383 1.21 -7.75 6.41
CA GLY A 383 0.07 -8.67 6.36
C GLY A 383 0.54 -10.07 5.97
N THR A 384 -0.35 -10.93 5.47
CA THR A 384 0.00 -12.32 5.09
C THR A 384 0.10 -12.50 3.57
N PRO A 385 1.28 -12.49 2.94
CA PRO A 385 2.63 -12.18 3.45
C PRO A 385 3.11 -10.77 3.10
N TRP A 386 2.17 -9.85 3.04
CA TRP A 386 2.32 -8.58 2.36
C TRP A 386 3.21 -7.56 3.09
N GLU A 387 3.85 -6.76 2.27
CA GLU A 387 4.67 -5.60 2.57
C GLU A 387 3.85 -4.41 2.07
N ILE A 388 3.28 -3.63 2.99
CA ILE A 388 2.22 -2.69 2.65
C ILE A 388 2.68 -1.27 2.96
N ASN A 389 2.66 -0.43 1.93
CA ASN A 389 2.95 0.99 2.03
C ASN A 389 1.74 1.79 1.51
N GLU A 390 1.52 2.96 2.07
CA GLU A 390 0.48 3.87 1.60
C GLU A 390 1.07 4.79 0.53
N GLN A 391 0.37 4.93 -0.58
CA GLN A 391 0.74 5.83 -1.66
C GLN A 391 -0.52 6.53 -2.18
N LEU A 392 -0.51 7.87 -2.20
CA LEU A 392 -1.63 8.68 -2.68
C LEU A 392 -2.98 8.28 -2.04
N GLY A 393 -2.98 7.90 -0.76
CA GLY A 393 -4.19 7.47 -0.03
C GLY A 393 -4.65 6.03 -0.27
N TYR A 394 -3.88 5.23 -1.00
CA TYR A 394 -4.14 3.80 -1.24
C TYR A 394 -3.09 2.92 -0.59
N ASP A 395 -3.52 1.80 0.00
CA ASP A 395 -2.61 0.74 0.42
C ASP A 395 -2.11 -0.02 -0.82
N VAL A 396 -0.81 0.09 -1.10
CA VAL A 396 -0.09 -0.72 -2.08
C VAL A 396 0.34 -2.01 -1.41
N ILE A 397 -0.32 -3.10 -1.78
CA ILE A 397 -0.02 -4.44 -1.28
C ILE A 397 1.07 -5.03 -2.17
N ARG A 398 2.25 -5.29 -1.60
CA ARG A 398 3.43 -5.71 -2.34
C ARG A 398 4.10 -6.92 -1.70
N LYS A 399 4.74 -7.75 -2.52
CA LYS A 399 5.76 -8.69 -2.08
C LYS A 399 6.94 -8.62 -3.04
N ASP A 400 8.10 -8.29 -2.47
CA ASP A 400 9.36 -8.28 -3.18
C ASP A 400 10.13 -9.59 -3.02
N GLY A 401 10.91 -9.93 -4.04
CA GLY A 401 11.85 -11.05 -4.02
C GLY A 401 13.18 -10.66 -4.63
N ASP A 402 14.26 -11.00 -3.93
CA ASP A 402 15.63 -10.82 -4.40
C ASP A 402 16.40 -12.12 -4.16
N LEU A 403 17.13 -12.54 -5.18
CA LEU A 403 18.01 -13.69 -5.18
C LEU A 403 19.16 -13.42 -6.14
N ASP A 404 20.25 -14.18 -6.05
CA ASP A 404 21.38 -13.99 -6.94
C ASP A 404 20.93 -14.05 -8.41
N GLY A 405 21.18 -12.95 -9.13
CA GLY A 405 20.83 -12.82 -10.54
C GLY A 405 19.39 -12.43 -10.84
N TYR A 406 18.51 -12.31 -9.84
CA TYR A 406 17.08 -12.08 -10.08
C TYR A 406 16.44 -11.18 -9.03
N SER A 407 15.55 -10.31 -9.49
CA SER A 407 14.63 -9.59 -8.62
C SER A 407 13.22 -9.63 -9.19
N ALA A 408 12.23 -9.63 -8.31
CA ALA A 408 10.82 -9.76 -8.67
C ALA A 408 9.95 -8.93 -7.73
N THR A 409 8.88 -8.38 -8.26
CA THR A 409 7.83 -7.74 -7.48
C THR A 409 6.47 -8.24 -7.95
N PHE A 410 5.64 -8.60 -6.97
CA PHE A 410 4.22 -8.77 -7.14
C PHE A 410 3.51 -7.68 -6.35
N SER A 411 2.71 -6.84 -7.00
CA SER A 411 1.98 -5.76 -6.32
C SER A 411 0.58 -5.54 -6.86
N LEU A 412 -0.31 -5.08 -5.98
CA LEU A 412 -1.66 -4.67 -6.35
C LEU A 412 -2.22 -3.57 -5.42
N ILE A 413 -3.21 -2.86 -5.93
CA ILE A 413 -4.06 -1.93 -5.19
C ILE A 413 -5.50 -2.45 -5.34
N PRO A 414 -6.00 -3.27 -4.39
CA PRO A 414 -7.33 -3.89 -4.51
C PRO A 414 -8.45 -2.88 -4.73
N LYS A 415 -8.38 -1.73 -4.02
CA LYS A 415 -9.38 -0.67 -4.12
C LYS A 415 -9.49 -0.11 -5.54
N LEU A 416 -8.39 -0.03 -6.28
CA LEU A 416 -8.37 0.45 -7.68
C LEU A 416 -8.51 -0.68 -8.71
N ARG A 417 -8.58 -1.94 -8.26
CA ARG A 417 -8.48 -3.13 -9.10
C ARG A 417 -7.27 -3.13 -10.03
N LEU A 418 -6.15 -2.57 -9.58
CA LEU A 418 -4.91 -2.50 -10.33
C LEU A 418 -3.88 -3.49 -9.79
N SER A 419 -3.11 -4.10 -10.69
CA SER A 419 -1.90 -4.85 -10.34
C SER A 419 -0.75 -4.48 -11.24
N PHE A 420 0.45 -4.45 -10.66
CA PHE A 420 1.71 -4.30 -11.37
C PHE A 420 2.66 -5.40 -10.92
N ILE A 421 3.21 -6.12 -11.89
CA ILE A 421 4.19 -7.18 -11.68
C ILE A 421 5.41 -6.85 -12.53
N VAL A 422 6.61 -6.99 -11.96
CA VAL A 422 7.87 -6.79 -12.68
C VAL A 422 8.89 -7.85 -12.26
N LEU A 423 9.47 -8.50 -13.26
CA LEU A 423 10.47 -9.55 -13.14
C LEU A 423 11.75 -9.12 -13.85
N MET A 424 12.90 -9.29 -13.19
CA MET A 424 14.19 -8.79 -13.67
C MET A 424 15.26 -9.86 -13.53
N ALA A 425 16.11 -9.97 -14.55
CA ALA A 425 17.29 -10.84 -14.56
C ALA A 425 18.52 -10.11 -14.02
N GLY A 426 18.38 -9.50 -12.85
CA GLY A 426 19.46 -8.85 -12.14
C GLY A 426 18.98 -8.13 -10.87
N PRO A 427 19.86 -7.38 -10.19
CA PRO A 427 19.48 -6.62 -9.01
C PRO A 427 18.51 -5.49 -9.37
N ARG A 428 17.68 -5.08 -8.41
CA ARG A 428 16.81 -3.91 -8.61
C ARG A 428 17.65 -2.67 -8.95
N PRO A 429 17.21 -1.85 -9.91
CA PRO A 429 17.87 -0.60 -10.22
C PRO A 429 17.88 0.36 -9.02
N GLN A 430 18.99 1.08 -8.85
CA GLN A 430 19.15 2.08 -7.79
C GLN A 430 18.34 3.36 -8.08
N GLY A 431 18.13 4.18 -7.05
CA GLY A 431 17.39 5.45 -7.13
C GLY A 431 15.90 5.29 -6.85
N GLU A 432 15.07 6.05 -7.55
CA GLU A 432 13.61 5.99 -7.38
C GLU A 432 13.07 4.57 -7.65
N ASP A 433 12.22 4.08 -6.73
CA ASP A 433 11.61 2.76 -6.79
C ASP A 433 10.61 2.69 -7.95
N ILE A 434 10.81 1.70 -8.81
CA ILE A 434 10.05 1.51 -10.05
C ILE A 434 8.55 1.34 -9.78
N VAL A 435 8.21 0.61 -8.71
CA VAL A 435 6.82 0.26 -8.40
C VAL A 435 6.10 1.49 -7.85
N THR A 436 6.73 2.24 -6.94
CA THR A 436 6.23 3.53 -6.48
C THR A 436 6.00 4.48 -7.65
N ARG A 437 6.99 4.67 -8.53
CA ARG A 437 6.83 5.59 -9.68
C ARG A 437 5.76 5.12 -10.67
N THR A 438 5.65 3.81 -10.88
CA THR A 438 4.59 3.22 -11.72
C THR A 438 3.21 3.52 -11.14
N TYR A 439 3.01 3.27 -9.84
CA TYR A 439 1.73 3.55 -9.20
C TYR A 439 1.43 5.04 -9.09
N GLU A 440 2.43 5.92 -9.04
CA GLU A 440 2.19 7.36 -9.12
C GLU A 440 1.49 7.72 -10.44
N TYR A 441 2.00 7.24 -11.58
CA TYR A 441 1.37 7.46 -12.87
C TYR A 441 -0.01 6.80 -12.97
N LEU A 442 -0.14 5.55 -12.52
CA LEU A 442 -1.38 4.80 -12.65
C LEU A 442 -2.49 5.31 -11.72
N ILE A 443 -2.19 5.59 -10.44
CA ILE A 443 -3.18 6.10 -9.48
C ILE A 443 -3.69 7.45 -9.97
N THR A 444 -2.82 8.38 -10.36
CA THR A 444 -3.26 9.70 -10.84
C THR A 444 -4.16 9.56 -12.07
N ALA A 445 -3.80 8.72 -13.04
CA ALA A 445 -4.64 8.51 -14.22
C ALA A 445 -5.97 7.81 -13.90
N MET A 446 -5.97 6.83 -12.99
CA MET A 446 -7.19 6.17 -12.52
C MET A 446 -8.13 7.14 -11.81
N GLU A 447 -7.60 7.99 -10.94
CA GLU A 447 -8.41 8.98 -10.23
C GLU A 447 -9.02 9.98 -11.20
N THR A 448 -8.26 10.47 -12.18
CA THR A 448 -8.83 11.32 -13.23
C THR A 448 -9.90 10.57 -14.04
N ALA A 449 -9.64 9.31 -14.43
CA ALA A 449 -10.63 8.51 -15.14
C ALA A 449 -11.93 8.34 -14.34
N PHE A 450 -11.85 8.06 -13.04
CA PHE A 450 -13.04 7.95 -12.18
C PHE A 450 -13.77 9.27 -11.97
N ARG A 451 -13.06 10.41 -11.94
CA ARG A 451 -13.67 11.75 -11.89
C ARG A 451 -14.42 12.08 -13.17
N GLU A 452 -13.89 11.67 -14.30
CA GLU A 452 -14.44 11.97 -15.63
C GLU A 452 -15.56 11.00 -16.05
N ALA A 453 -15.53 9.78 -15.51
CA ALA A 453 -16.51 8.74 -15.78
C ALA A 453 -17.94 9.18 -15.42
N GLU A 454 -18.88 8.86 -16.30
CA GLU A 454 -20.28 9.11 -16.04
C GLU A 454 -20.80 8.15 -14.97
N LYS A 455 -21.29 8.70 -13.86
CA LYS A 455 -21.95 7.91 -12.82
C LYS A 455 -23.29 7.41 -13.34
N THR A 456 -23.49 6.11 -13.38
CA THR A 456 -24.80 5.53 -13.69
C THR A 456 -25.72 5.72 -12.47
N LEU A 457 -26.80 6.49 -12.64
CA LEU A 457 -27.77 6.73 -11.56
C LEU A 457 -29.08 6.00 -11.83
N SER A 458 -29.60 5.32 -10.81
CA SER A 458 -30.87 4.62 -10.86
C SER A 458 -32.06 5.59 -10.74
N PRO A 459 -33.06 5.52 -11.62
CA PRO A 459 -34.32 6.25 -11.47
C PRO A 459 -35.29 5.51 -10.54
N PRO A 460 -36.28 6.19 -9.94
CA PRO A 460 -37.35 5.51 -9.22
C PRO A 460 -38.30 4.77 -10.18
N PRO A 461 -39.03 3.73 -9.72
CA PRO A 461 -40.00 3.00 -10.56
C PRO A 461 -41.05 3.90 -11.21
N SER A 462 -41.47 4.95 -10.51
CA SER A 462 -42.32 6.01 -11.06
C SER A 462 -41.85 7.36 -10.50
N PRO A 463 -41.48 8.34 -11.35
CA PRO A 463 -41.05 9.65 -10.88
C PRO A 463 -42.22 10.57 -10.48
N VAL A 464 -43.44 10.27 -10.95
CA VAL A 464 -44.64 11.13 -10.81
C VAL A 464 -44.92 11.54 -9.35
N PRO A 465 -44.84 10.65 -8.34
CA PRO A 465 -45.12 11.00 -6.94
C PRO A 465 -44.20 12.08 -6.37
N TYR A 466 -43.00 12.25 -6.93
CA TYR A 466 -41.93 13.06 -6.37
C TYR A 466 -41.78 14.41 -7.10
N VAL A 467 -42.21 14.49 -8.36
CA VAL A 467 -42.09 15.71 -9.19
C VAL A 467 -43.01 16.80 -8.69
N GLY A 468 -42.49 18.02 -8.55
CA GLY A 468 -43.24 19.18 -8.07
C GLY A 468 -42.36 20.28 -7.49
N TYR A 469 -43.02 21.25 -6.87
CA TYR A 469 -42.38 22.38 -6.19
C TYR A 469 -42.45 22.19 -4.69
N TYR A 470 -41.40 22.63 -4.00
CA TYR A 470 -41.22 22.43 -2.57
C TYR A 470 -40.62 23.68 -1.92
N THR A 471 -40.82 23.84 -0.61
CA THR A 471 -40.36 25.00 0.16
C THR A 471 -39.82 24.58 1.52
N TYR A 472 -38.68 25.15 1.91
CA TYR A 472 -38.15 25.11 3.26
C TYR A 472 -38.34 26.48 3.92
N SER A 473 -39.16 26.51 4.97
CA SER A 473 -39.47 27.73 5.75
C SER A 473 -39.94 28.94 4.91
N ASN A 474 -40.45 28.74 3.68
CA ASN A 474 -40.76 29.83 2.73
C ASN A 474 -39.59 30.76 2.39
N LEU A 475 -38.36 30.30 2.61
CA LEU A 475 -37.13 31.03 2.31
C LEU A 475 -36.39 30.41 1.12
N THR A 476 -36.36 29.08 1.06
CA THR A 476 -35.66 28.33 0.02
C THR A 476 -36.65 27.46 -0.74
N PHE A 477 -36.60 27.49 -2.06
CA PHE A 477 -37.54 26.77 -2.91
C PHE A 477 -36.81 25.75 -3.78
N TYR A 478 -37.48 24.63 -4.02
CA TYR A 478 -36.93 23.49 -4.76
C TYR A 478 -37.91 23.05 -5.84
N GLU A 479 -37.39 22.76 -7.02
CA GLU A 479 -38.11 22.13 -8.12
C GLU A 479 -37.54 20.73 -8.31
N ILE A 480 -38.36 19.71 -8.08
CA ILE A 480 -38.03 18.31 -8.41
C ILE A 480 -38.60 18.02 -9.79
N LYS A 481 -37.73 17.67 -10.73
CA LYS A 481 -38.09 17.34 -12.12
C LYS A 481 -37.42 16.05 -12.58
N VAL A 482 -37.93 15.48 -13.67
CA VAL A 482 -37.35 14.30 -14.31
C VAL A 482 -36.22 14.74 -15.23
N GLY A 483 -35.01 14.23 -14.99
CA GLY A 483 -33.84 14.39 -15.84
C GLY A 483 -33.67 13.26 -16.86
N PRO A 484 -32.51 13.21 -17.54
CA PRO A 484 -32.16 12.12 -18.44
C PRO A 484 -32.26 10.75 -17.75
N GLY A 485 -32.73 9.73 -18.48
CA GLY A 485 -32.86 8.36 -17.95
C GLY A 485 -33.91 8.19 -16.84
N GLY A 486 -34.78 9.18 -16.62
CA GLY A 486 -35.81 9.12 -15.57
C GLY A 486 -35.33 9.50 -14.17
N VAL A 487 -34.04 9.84 -14.03
CA VAL A 487 -33.42 10.22 -12.75
C VAL A 487 -34.00 11.54 -12.27
N LEU A 488 -34.31 11.64 -10.99
CA LEU A 488 -34.85 12.89 -10.43
C LEU A 488 -33.72 13.92 -10.26
N VAL A 489 -34.05 15.16 -10.56
CA VAL A 489 -33.16 16.32 -10.41
C VAL A 489 -33.85 17.33 -9.52
N MET A 490 -33.15 17.74 -8.46
CA MET A 490 -33.56 18.82 -7.58
C MET A 490 -32.83 20.11 -7.97
N GLN A 491 -33.60 21.14 -8.30
CA GLN A 491 -33.09 22.46 -8.59
C GLN A 491 -33.51 23.44 -7.51
N GLN A 492 -32.55 24.10 -6.87
CA GLN A 492 -32.78 25.16 -5.90
C GLN A 492 -33.00 26.50 -6.62
N PHE A 493 -33.97 27.30 -6.17
CA PHE A 493 -34.28 28.60 -6.75
C PHE A 493 -34.88 29.57 -5.72
N GLY A 494 -35.04 30.84 -6.14
CA GLY A 494 -35.55 31.93 -5.32
C GLY A 494 -34.50 33.01 -5.04
N PRO A 495 -34.93 34.21 -4.59
CA PRO A 495 -34.10 35.41 -4.64
C PRO A 495 -32.76 35.25 -3.90
N HIS A 496 -32.80 34.68 -2.70
CA HIS A 496 -31.61 34.50 -1.87
C HIS A 496 -30.66 33.41 -2.40
N VAL A 497 -31.20 32.32 -2.95
CA VAL A 497 -30.41 31.23 -3.53
C VAL A 497 -29.73 31.70 -4.81
N GLU A 498 -30.46 32.46 -5.63
CA GLU A 498 -29.98 32.93 -6.93
C GLU A 498 -28.91 34.00 -6.82
N GLU A 499 -28.91 34.77 -5.73
CA GLU A 499 -27.85 35.72 -5.39
C GLU A 499 -26.59 35.02 -4.86
N LEU A 500 -26.76 34.03 -3.97
CA LEU A 500 -25.63 33.41 -3.27
C LEU A 500 -24.98 32.28 -4.06
N ILE A 501 -25.75 31.28 -4.50
CA ILE A 501 -25.22 30.02 -5.01
C ILE A 501 -25.03 30.13 -6.52
N PRO A 502 -23.85 29.83 -7.10
CA PRO A 502 -23.68 29.79 -8.55
C PRO A 502 -24.60 28.78 -9.23
N GLU A 503 -25.09 29.10 -10.44
CA GLU A 503 -26.06 28.26 -11.19
C GLU A 503 -25.62 26.78 -11.29
N LYS A 504 -24.33 26.55 -11.56
CA LYS A 504 -23.74 25.20 -11.65
C LYS A 504 -23.90 24.32 -10.40
N TYR A 505 -24.12 24.92 -9.22
CA TYR A 505 -24.27 24.19 -7.95
C TYR A 505 -25.70 24.22 -7.39
N ARG A 506 -26.66 24.81 -8.12
CA ARG A 506 -28.08 24.81 -7.72
C ARG A 506 -28.80 23.52 -8.09
N THR A 507 -28.18 22.69 -8.92
CA THR A 507 -28.80 21.48 -9.49
C THR A 507 -28.13 20.24 -8.93
N ILE A 508 -28.94 19.36 -8.33
CA ILE A 508 -28.49 18.15 -7.64
C ILE A 508 -29.24 16.95 -8.23
N LYS A 509 -28.51 15.88 -8.57
CA LYS A 509 -29.11 14.62 -9.03
C LYS A 509 -29.48 13.76 -7.82
N LEU A 510 -30.59 13.02 -7.91
CA LEU A 510 -31.07 12.13 -6.85
C LEU A 510 -31.03 10.68 -7.35
N HIS A 511 -30.10 9.90 -6.82
CA HIS A 511 -29.96 8.48 -7.11
C HIS A 511 -30.98 7.67 -6.30
N HIS A 512 -31.86 6.93 -6.95
CA HIS A 512 -32.84 6.08 -6.24
C HIS A 512 -32.14 4.88 -5.60
N LEU A 513 -32.36 4.69 -4.30
CA LEU A 513 -31.84 3.54 -3.56
C LEU A 513 -32.93 2.48 -3.41
N GLU A 514 -33.97 2.81 -2.65
CA GLU A 514 -35.10 1.93 -2.36
C GLU A 514 -36.31 2.76 -1.91
N ASP A 515 -37.52 2.35 -2.30
CA ASP A 515 -38.77 3.04 -1.95
C ASP A 515 -38.75 4.56 -2.17
N ARG A 516 -38.78 5.34 -1.08
CA ARG A 516 -38.81 6.81 -1.05
C ARG A 516 -37.46 7.40 -0.65
N VAL A 517 -36.43 6.56 -0.58
CA VAL A 517 -35.08 6.91 -0.17
C VAL A 517 -34.22 7.07 -1.42
N PHE A 518 -33.58 8.22 -1.50
CA PHE A 518 -32.66 8.61 -2.54
C PHE A 518 -31.34 9.02 -1.92
N GLN A 519 -30.32 9.13 -2.75
CA GLN A 519 -29.00 9.64 -2.39
C GLN A 519 -28.70 10.90 -3.19
N VAL A 520 -28.19 11.92 -2.51
CA VAL A 520 -27.70 13.17 -3.13
C VAL A 520 -26.45 12.87 -3.92
N VAL A 521 -26.46 13.20 -5.21
CA VAL A 521 -25.30 13.05 -6.09
C VAL A 521 -25.04 14.38 -6.79
N PHE A 522 -23.90 14.98 -6.49
CA PHE A 522 -23.38 16.08 -7.30
C PHE A 522 -22.80 15.53 -8.61
N ASP A 523 -22.81 16.36 -9.65
CA ASP A 523 -22.26 15.99 -10.96
C ASP A 523 -20.72 15.84 -10.89
N LYS A 524 -20.01 16.00 -12.02
CA LYS A 524 -18.54 15.97 -12.06
C LYS A 524 -17.90 16.92 -11.03
N GLU A 525 -16.58 16.79 -10.89
CA GLU A 525 -15.73 17.46 -9.90
C GLU A 525 -16.26 18.81 -9.36
N PHE A 526 -16.46 18.88 -8.04
CA PHE A 526 -17.06 20.02 -7.35
C PHE A 526 -16.15 20.49 -6.20
N PRO A 527 -16.18 21.78 -5.81
CA PRO A 527 -15.37 22.26 -4.71
C PRO A 527 -15.84 21.58 -3.41
N CYS A 528 -14.91 21.02 -2.63
CA CYS A 528 -15.24 20.38 -1.36
C CYS A 528 -15.99 21.33 -0.42
N VAL A 529 -15.61 22.61 -0.46
CA VAL A 529 -16.27 23.71 0.24
C VAL A 529 -16.57 24.83 -0.76
N LEU A 530 -17.84 25.22 -0.83
CA LEU A 530 -18.31 26.36 -1.59
C LEU A 530 -18.35 27.58 -0.66
N HIS A 531 -17.53 28.59 -0.94
CA HIS A 531 -17.53 29.85 -0.19
C HIS A 531 -18.58 30.81 -0.77
N LEU A 532 -19.46 31.32 0.08
CA LEU A 532 -20.59 32.20 -0.24
C LEU A 532 -20.49 33.49 0.60
N GLY A 533 -19.60 34.40 0.20
CA GLY A 533 -19.28 35.59 0.98
C GLY A 533 -18.64 35.23 2.33
N SER A 534 -19.30 35.55 3.45
CA SER A 534 -18.85 35.20 4.81
C SER A 534 -19.25 33.79 5.26
N ALA A 535 -20.11 33.10 4.49
CA ALA A 535 -20.55 31.74 4.77
C ALA A 535 -19.80 30.71 3.92
N SER A 536 -19.83 29.45 4.34
CA SER A 536 -19.30 28.34 3.55
C SER A 536 -20.20 27.12 3.68
N ILE A 537 -20.30 26.35 2.59
CA ILE A 537 -21.10 25.13 2.51
C ILE A 537 -20.17 23.99 2.10
N SER A 538 -20.07 22.93 2.89
CA SER A 538 -19.32 21.74 2.48
C SER A 538 -20.16 20.88 1.53
N LEU A 539 -19.84 20.90 0.25
CA LEU A 539 -20.48 20.03 -0.74
C LEU A 539 -20.01 18.58 -0.59
N GLU A 540 -18.79 18.37 -0.10
CA GLU A 540 -18.26 17.03 0.22
C GLU A 540 -19.15 16.31 1.24
N THR A 541 -19.54 16.99 2.33
CA THR A 541 -20.40 16.37 3.34
C THR A 541 -21.82 16.12 2.85
N GLN A 542 -22.27 16.88 1.84
CA GLN A 542 -23.60 16.75 1.26
C GLN A 542 -23.67 15.62 0.22
N ASN A 543 -22.60 15.37 -0.51
CA ASN A 543 -22.54 14.30 -1.50
C ASN A 543 -22.68 12.93 -0.82
N GLY A 544 -23.51 12.05 -1.38
CA GLY A 544 -23.77 10.73 -0.83
C GLY A 544 -24.77 10.69 0.33
N GLN A 545 -25.31 11.82 0.76
CA GLN A 545 -26.28 11.89 1.86
C GLN A 545 -27.66 11.40 1.45
N LEU A 546 -28.39 10.85 2.42
CA LEU A 546 -29.75 10.38 2.20
C LEU A 546 -30.73 11.55 2.00
N PHE A 547 -31.67 11.33 1.08
CA PHE A 547 -32.76 12.22 0.73
C PHE A 547 -34.06 11.41 0.79
N ASN A 548 -34.96 11.78 1.70
CA ASN A 548 -36.10 10.96 2.08
C ASN A 548 -37.40 11.69 1.79
N PHE A 549 -38.17 11.22 0.80
CA PHE A 549 -39.52 11.72 0.59
C PHE A 549 -40.49 11.18 1.64
N TYR A 550 -41.43 12.02 2.06
CA TYR A 550 -42.49 11.62 2.97
C TYR A 550 -43.44 10.59 2.34
N PRO A 551 -44.12 9.77 3.18
CA PRO A 551 -45.16 8.87 2.71
C PRO A 551 -46.20 9.58 1.84
N PHE A 552 -46.63 8.92 0.78
CA PHE A 552 -47.55 9.51 -0.19
C PHE A 552 -48.90 9.84 0.44
N ASP A 553 -49.46 10.98 0.05
CA ASP A 553 -50.79 11.41 0.45
C ASP A 553 -51.89 10.62 -0.27
N ARG A 554 -53.16 10.98 -0.01
CA ARG A 554 -54.32 10.34 -0.66
C ARG A 554 -54.35 10.51 -2.18
N LYS A 555 -53.56 11.43 -2.75
CA LYS A 555 -53.44 11.66 -4.19
C LYS A 555 -52.24 10.91 -4.79
N GLY A 556 -51.53 10.11 -3.99
CA GLY A 556 -50.35 9.38 -4.41
C GLY A 556 -49.11 10.27 -4.60
N LEU A 557 -49.11 11.47 -4.03
CA LEU A 557 -48.01 12.44 -4.16
C LEU A 557 -47.25 12.54 -2.84
N SER A 558 -45.93 12.73 -2.91
CA SER A 558 -45.15 13.02 -1.72
C SER A 558 -45.40 14.45 -1.24
N PRO A 559 -45.90 14.65 0.00
CA PRO A 559 -46.21 15.97 0.53
C PRO A 559 -44.96 16.76 0.92
N GLY A 560 -43.76 16.16 0.88
CA GLY A 560 -42.54 16.80 1.36
C GLY A 560 -41.34 15.85 1.41
N PHE A 561 -40.23 16.34 1.94
CA PHE A 561 -39.02 15.52 2.14
C PHE A 561 -38.14 16.03 3.28
N ASP A 562 -37.25 15.15 3.75
CA ASP A 562 -36.10 15.50 4.58
C ASP A 562 -34.81 15.16 3.84
N ALA A 563 -33.81 16.05 3.97
CA ALA A 563 -32.46 15.84 3.51
C ALA A 563 -31.49 16.15 4.67
N PRO A 564 -31.30 15.20 5.61
CA PRO A 564 -30.51 15.42 6.82
C PRO A 564 -29.09 15.94 6.54
N GLY A 565 -28.45 15.40 5.50
CA GLY A 565 -27.12 15.82 5.08
C GLY A 565 -27.03 17.22 4.47
N LEU A 566 -28.17 17.81 4.09
CA LEU A 566 -28.28 19.21 3.70
C LEU A 566 -28.74 20.10 4.88
N ASN A 567 -28.86 19.56 6.09
CA ASN A 567 -29.51 20.20 7.24
C ASN A 567 -30.91 20.77 6.90
N THR A 568 -31.61 20.14 5.96
CA THR A 568 -32.91 20.60 5.48
C THR A 568 -33.96 19.58 5.90
N TYR A 569 -34.88 19.99 6.77
CA TYR A 569 -35.92 19.14 7.34
C TYR A 569 -37.29 19.82 7.17
N ASN A 570 -38.37 19.06 7.21
CA ASN A 570 -39.73 19.61 7.11
C ASN A 570 -39.96 20.40 5.81
N VAL A 571 -39.39 19.94 4.69
CA VAL A 571 -39.64 20.57 3.39
C VAL A 571 -41.03 20.16 2.91
N LEU A 572 -41.85 21.14 2.52
CA LEU A 572 -43.24 20.91 2.15
C LEU A 572 -43.48 21.16 0.67
N ARG A 573 -44.33 20.32 0.05
CA ARG A 573 -44.79 20.48 -1.33
C ARG A 573 -45.71 21.70 -1.44
N VAL A 574 -45.52 22.51 -2.48
CA VAL A 574 -46.38 23.63 -2.85
C VAL A 574 -47.08 23.38 -4.19
N LEU A 575 -48.28 23.95 -4.35
CA LEU A 575 -49.17 23.64 -5.47
C LEU A 575 -48.70 24.20 -6.82
N ARG A 576 -47.95 25.30 -6.81
CA ARG A 576 -47.50 26.02 -8.02
C ARG A 576 -46.10 26.57 -7.80
N LYS A 577 -45.39 26.84 -8.91
CA LYS A 577 -44.10 27.54 -8.87
C LYS A 577 -44.31 28.92 -8.21
N PRO A 578 -43.61 29.22 -7.11
CA PRO A 578 -43.60 30.56 -6.52
C PRO A 578 -43.08 31.59 -7.53
N VAL A 579 -43.69 32.77 -7.53
CA VAL A 579 -43.26 33.92 -8.33
C VAL A 579 -42.82 35.02 -7.39
N PHE A 580 -41.60 35.53 -7.59
CA PHE A 580 -41.03 36.61 -6.79
C PHE A 580 -41.12 37.90 -7.58
N TYR A 581 -41.67 38.94 -6.96
CA TYR A 581 -41.62 40.29 -7.49
C TYR A 581 -40.42 40.98 -6.86
N SER A 582 -39.55 41.53 -7.71
CA SER A 582 -38.34 42.28 -7.32
C SER A 582 -38.67 43.59 -6.64
#